data_AF-A0A821HXP8-F1
#
_entry.id   AF-A0A821HXP8-F1
#
_cell.length_a   1.000
_cell.length_b   1.000
_cell.length_c   1.000
_cell.angle_alpha   90.00
_cell.angle_beta   90.00
_cell.angle_gamma   90.00
#
_symmetry.space_group_name_H-M   'P 1'
#
loop_
_entity.id
_entity.type
_entity.pdbx_description
1 polymer ?
#
loop_
_entity_poly.entity_id
_entity_poly.type
_entity_poly.pdbx_seq_one_letter_code
_entity_poly.pdbx_strand_id
1 'polypeptide(L)'
;VLCKIRQFASSYGNQLVVTFLALATLDRILLAQRSTAYRRWGNRLDLANKLVAVFSVLWILVLWHRLVWYSASSGSCEGQSGSYAYFDNLFSAIVTCLCPMIILTVLGVLIGRSIRNIIQQQIGRVTAFSESATANQSVIHKVDAQLTIMILMQIVVAMISFLPYAAQLLYSNITNDWSKSPLRVAWEHVISETINLLSYLLFSCPFYVTMVSFSGFRQQLLCSLGLKKQQTVNPSNTLETATGRLAKINTNAHSTVPN
;
A
#
# COMPACT_ATOMS: atom_id res chain seq x y z
N VAL A 1 12.54 5.08 -30.34
CA VAL A 1 12.65 3.93 -29.39
C VAL A 1 12.51 4.37 -27.94
N LEU A 2 13.30 5.34 -27.47
CA LEU A 2 13.27 5.83 -26.07
C LEU A 2 11.85 6.18 -25.58
N CYS A 3 11.04 6.83 -26.42
CA CYS A 3 9.69 7.17 -25.98
C CYS A 3 8.80 5.95 -25.73
N LYS A 4 8.83 4.93 -26.59
CA LYS A 4 8.05 3.71 -26.39
C LYS A 4 8.39 3.06 -25.04
N ILE A 5 9.69 2.99 -24.73
CA ILE A 5 10.19 2.46 -23.46
C ILE A 5 9.72 3.31 -22.28
N ARG A 6 9.81 4.64 -22.38
CA ARG A 6 9.35 5.56 -21.33
C ARG A 6 7.85 5.39 -21.05
N GLN A 7 7.03 5.33 -22.09
CA GLN A 7 5.58 5.21 -21.95
C GLN A 7 5.19 3.83 -21.38
N PHE A 8 5.84 2.77 -21.85
CA PHE A 8 5.68 1.43 -21.31
C PHE A 8 6.07 1.38 -19.83
N ALA A 9 7.26 1.87 -19.47
CA ALA A 9 7.77 1.85 -18.10
C ALA A 9 6.88 2.66 -17.14
N SER A 10 6.40 3.83 -17.57
CA SER A 10 5.48 4.65 -16.79
C SER A 10 4.14 3.92 -16.55
N SER A 11 3.55 3.37 -17.61
CA SER A 11 2.30 2.61 -17.52
C SER A 11 2.45 1.38 -16.63
N TYR A 12 3.53 0.63 -16.82
CA TYR A 12 3.84 -0.58 -16.05
C TYR A 12 4.07 -0.27 -14.58
N GLY A 13 4.90 0.74 -14.27
CA GLY A 13 5.16 1.16 -12.91
C GLY A 13 3.89 1.60 -12.18
N ASN A 14 3.02 2.35 -12.86
CA ASN A 14 1.75 2.78 -12.28
C ASN A 14 0.85 1.60 -11.89
N GLN A 15 0.72 0.63 -12.80
CA GLN A 15 -0.09 -0.58 -12.55
C GLN A 15 0.49 -1.46 -11.45
N LEU A 16 1.81 -1.60 -11.39
CA LEU A 16 2.49 -2.33 -10.31
C LEU A 16 2.24 -1.70 -8.95
N VAL A 17 2.40 -0.37 -8.84
CA VAL A 17 2.20 0.34 -7.56
C VAL A 17 0.80 0.12 -7.03
N VAL A 18 -0.21 0.27 -7.89
CA VAL A 18 -1.60 0.07 -7.47
C VAL A 18 -1.89 -1.39 -7.13
N THR A 19 -1.38 -2.33 -7.93
CA THR A 19 -1.57 -3.76 -7.68
C THR A 19 -0.92 -4.19 -6.37
N PHE A 20 0.31 -3.74 -6.10
CA PHE A 20 1.00 -4.04 -4.85
C PHE A 20 0.35 -3.39 -3.65
N LEU A 21 -0.18 -2.16 -3.80
CA LEU A 21 -0.99 -1.53 -2.76
C LEU A 21 -2.26 -2.35 -2.48
N ALA A 22 -2.95 -2.83 -3.51
CA ALA A 22 -4.11 -3.70 -3.36
C ALA A 22 -3.76 -5.03 -2.68
N LEU A 23 -2.66 -5.69 -3.09
CA LEU A 23 -2.18 -6.92 -2.47
C LEU A 23 -1.77 -6.72 -1.01
N ALA A 24 -1.08 -5.63 -0.69
CA ALA A 24 -0.71 -5.27 0.68
C ALA A 24 -1.97 -5.03 1.54
N THR A 25 -2.99 -4.39 0.98
CA THR A 25 -4.28 -4.17 1.65
C THR A 25 -5.00 -5.49 1.89
N LEU A 26 -5.02 -6.38 0.89
CA LEU A 26 -5.62 -7.71 1.01
C LEU A 26 -4.91 -8.56 2.08
N ASP A 27 -3.57 -8.56 2.09
CA ASP A 27 -2.76 -9.23 3.11
C ASP A 27 -3.15 -8.78 4.52
N ARG A 28 -3.24 -7.46 4.73
CA ARG A 28 -3.68 -6.90 6.02
C ARG A 28 -5.10 -7.30 6.39
N ILE A 29 -6.02 -7.34 5.44
CA ILE A 29 -7.39 -7.79 5.68
C ILE A 29 -7.39 -9.26 6.11
N LEU A 30 -6.61 -10.13 5.43
CA LEU A 30 -6.49 -11.55 5.77
C LEU A 30 -5.89 -11.76 7.17
N LEU A 31 -4.88 -10.97 7.53
CA LEU A 31 -4.28 -10.99 8.87
C LEU A 31 -5.23 -10.51 9.96
N ALA A 32 -6.13 -9.57 9.63
CA ALA A 32 -7.13 -9.05 10.56
C ALA A 32 -8.32 -10.00 10.78
N GLN A 33 -8.50 -11.03 9.94
CA GLN A 33 -9.57 -12.01 10.11
C GLN A 33 -9.36 -12.88 11.35
N ARG A 34 -10.46 -13.21 12.04
CA ARG A 34 -10.44 -14.04 13.26
C ARG A 34 -10.14 -15.51 12.97
N SER A 35 -10.44 -15.99 11.77
CA SER A 35 -10.24 -17.39 11.41
C SER A 35 -8.75 -17.70 11.22
N THR A 36 -8.30 -18.78 11.87
CA THR A 36 -6.90 -19.21 11.84
C THR A 36 -6.46 -19.69 10.45
N ALA A 37 -7.40 -20.12 9.60
CA ALA A 37 -7.11 -20.53 8.23
C ALA A 37 -6.66 -19.34 7.36
N TYR A 38 -7.40 -18.23 7.38
CA TYR A 38 -7.04 -17.03 6.62
C TYR A 38 -5.75 -16.39 7.12
N ARG A 39 -5.52 -16.40 8.45
CA ARG A 39 -4.26 -15.91 9.02
C ARG A 39 -3.05 -16.74 8.59
N ARG A 40 -3.19 -18.07 8.47
CA ARG A 40 -2.14 -18.94 7.93
C ARG A 40 -1.83 -18.66 6.47
N TRP A 41 -2.80 -18.18 5.69
CA TRP A 41 -2.59 -17.80 4.30
C TRP A 41 -1.76 -16.52 4.18
N GLY A 42 -2.10 -15.47 4.92
CA GLY A 42 -1.35 -14.21 4.92
C GLY A 42 0.09 -14.37 5.40
N ASN A 43 0.36 -15.28 6.33
CA ASN A 43 1.72 -15.49 6.87
C ASN A 43 2.67 -16.28 5.94
N ARG A 44 2.28 -16.59 4.71
CA ARG A 44 3.12 -17.34 3.75
C ARG A 44 3.86 -16.38 2.82
N LEU A 45 5.11 -16.07 3.17
CA LEU A 45 6.02 -15.26 2.35
C LEU A 45 6.19 -15.83 0.92
N ASP A 46 6.24 -17.15 0.77
CA ASP A 46 6.35 -17.79 -0.54
C ASP A 46 5.15 -17.50 -1.44
N LEU A 47 3.94 -17.41 -0.86
CA LEU A 47 2.74 -17.09 -1.60
C LEU A 47 2.76 -15.62 -2.03
N ALA A 48 3.16 -14.71 -1.14
CA ALA A 48 3.29 -13.29 -1.46
C ALA A 48 4.27 -13.08 -2.62
N ASN A 49 5.45 -13.71 -2.58
CA ASN A 49 6.45 -13.64 -3.64
C ASN A 49 5.94 -14.19 -4.97
N LYS A 50 5.20 -15.31 -4.94
CA LYS A 50 4.57 -15.90 -6.13
C LYS A 50 3.51 -14.96 -6.72
N LEU A 51 2.65 -14.36 -5.90
CA LEU A 51 1.63 -13.41 -6.37
C LEU A 51 2.27 -12.19 -7.01
N VAL A 52 3.28 -11.59 -6.37
CA VAL A 52 4.03 -10.44 -6.91
C VAL A 52 4.62 -10.78 -8.28
N ALA A 53 5.26 -11.94 -8.42
CA ALA A 53 5.82 -12.39 -9.69
C ALA A 53 4.73 -12.59 -10.77
N VAL A 54 3.63 -13.27 -10.42
CA VAL A 54 2.52 -13.54 -11.35
C VAL A 54 1.89 -12.24 -11.86
N PHE A 55 1.55 -11.31 -10.96
CA PHE A 55 0.96 -10.03 -11.36
C PHE A 55 1.95 -9.17 -12.16
N SER A 56 3.25 -9.22 -11.85
CA SER A 56 4.26 -8.50 -12.63
C SER A 56 4.32 -9.00 -14.07
N VAL A 57 4.37 -10.32 -14.27
CA VAL A 57 4.35 -10.93 -15.62
C VAL A 57 3.04 -10.64 -16.34
N LEU A 58 1.90 -10.74 -15.63
CA LEU A 58 0.58 -10.43 -16.19
C LEU A 58 0.53 -9.00 -16.74
N TRP A 59 1.04 -8.01 -16.00
CA TRP A 59 1.06 -6.62 -16.45
C TRP A 59 1.99 -6.38 -17.63
N ILE A 60 3.14 -7.07 -17.71
CA ILE A 60 4.00 -7.02 -18.90
C ILE A 60 3.24 -7.49 -20.14
N LEU A 61 2.54 -8.62 -20.04
CA LEU A 61 1.76 -9.19 -21.15
C LEU A 61 0.62 -8.26 -21.56
N VAL A 62 -0.13 -7.73 -20.58
CA VAL A 62 -1.26 -6.83 -20.81
C VAL A 62 -0.79 -5.52 -21.47
N LEU A 63 0.34 -4.95 -21.05
CA LEU A 63 0.86 -3.68 -21.57
C LEU A 63 1.76 -3.83 -22.79
N TRP A 64 2.04 -5.06 -23.23
CA TRP A 64 2.92 -5.34 -24.38
C TRP A 64 2.49 -4.59 -25.64
N HIS A 65 1.18 -4.47 -25.86
CA HIS A 65 0.59 -3.76 -27.00
C HIS A 65 1.13 -2.32 -27.14
N ARG A 66 1.37 -1.61 -26.04
CA ARG A 66 1.90 -0.24 -26.06
C ARG A 66 3.32 -0.15 -26.60
N LEU A 67 4.13 -1.18 -26.39
CA LEU A 67 5.50 -1.22 -26.90
C LEU A 67 5.54 -1.33 -28.43
N VAL A 68 4.55 -2.01 -29.01
CA VAL A 68 4.45 -2.24 -30.46
C VAL A 68 3.85 -1.02 -31.16
N TRP A 69 2.68 -0.56 -30.72
CA TRP A 69 1.83 0.39 -31.46
C TRP A 69 2.06 1.88 -31.16
N TYR A 70 2.92 2.24 -30.20
CA TYR A 70 3.29 3.65 -30.01
C TYR A 70 4.32 4.08 -31.07
N SER A 71 4.22 5.32 -31.54
CA SER A 71 5.18 5.91 -32.48
C SER A 71 5.48 7.36 -32.10
N ALA A 72 6.69 7.83 -32.42
CA ALA A 72 7.03 9.23 -32.28
C ALA A 72 6.56 9.94 -33.55
N SER A 73 5.50 10.74 -33.43
CA SER A 73 4.99 11.57 -34.53
C SER A 73 5.04 13.03 -34.07
N SER A 74 5.51 13.94 -34.93
CA SER A 74 5.38 15.39 -34.70
C SER A 74 5.93 15.90 -33.35
N GLY A 75 6.98 15.27 -32.82
CA GLY A 75 7.61 15.67 -31.55
C GLY A 75 6.87 15.22 -30.29
N SER A 76 5.67 14.65 -30.42
CA SER A 76 4.95 13.96 -29.35
C SER A 76 5.06 12.45 -29.52
N CYS A 77 4.67 11.74 -28.48
CA CYS A 77 4.74 10.29 -28.44
C CYS A 77 3.37 9.74 -28.15
N GLU A 78 2.73 9.33 -29.22
CA GLU A 78 1.31 9.01 -29.23
C GLU A 78 1.12 7.61 -29.79
N GLY A 79 -0.01 7.02 -29.42
CA GLY A 79 -0.47 5.79 -30.06
C GLY A 79 -0.66 6.02 -31.56
N GLN A 80 -0.49 4.97 -32.36
CA GLN A 80 -0.81 5.02 -33.78
C GLN A 80 -2.23 5.59 -33.98
N SER A 81 -2.36 6.56 -34.90
CA SER A 81 -3.63 7.21 -35.20
C SER A 81 -4.65 6.20 -35.78
N GLY A 82 -5.93 6.51 -35.62
CA GLY A 82 -7.05 5.67 -36.07
C GLY A 82 -7.68 4.86 -34.93
N SER A 83 -8.09 3.63 -35.23
CA SER A 83 -8.85 2.77 -34.30
C SER A 83 -8.07 2.39 -33.03
N TYR A 84 -6.74 2.31 -33.13
CA TYR A 84 -5.88 1.99 -31.98
C TYR A 84 -5.92 3.10 -30.92
N ALA A 85 -5.94 4.37 -31.31
CA ALA A 85 -6.03 5.48 -30.37
C ALA A 85 -7.30 5.41 -29.52
N TYR A 86 -8.44 5.06 -30.14
CA TYR A 86 -9.70 4.84 -29.42
C TYR A 86 -9.60 3.65 -28.45
N PHE A 87 -9.01 2.53 -28.90
CA PHE A 87 -8.79 1.37 -28.06
C PHE A 87 -7.89 1.67 -26.85
N ASP A 88 -6.73 2.31 -27.05
CA ASP A 88 -5.78 2.61 -25.97
C ASP A 88 -6.36 3.61 -24.97
N ASN A 89 -7.16 4.57 -25.44
CA ASN A 89 -7.88 5.49 -24.58
C ASN A 89 -8.93 4.79 -23.73
N LEU A 90 -9.76 3.93 -24.33
CA LEU A 90 -10.77 3.15 -23.62
C LEU A 90 -10.11 2.17 -22.63
N PHE A 91 -9.04 1.51 -23.05
CA PHE A 91 -8.23 0.62 -22.22
C PHE A 91 -7.65 1.39 -21.03
N SER A 92 -7.09 2.59 -21.25
CA SER A 92 -6.56 3.45 -20.17
C SER A 92 -7.66 3.88 -19.20
N ALA A 93 -8.82 4.27 -19.70
CA ALA A 93 -9.93 4.72 -18.87
C ALA A 93 -10.47 3.58 -17.99
N ILE A 94 -10.64 2.38 -18.55
CA ILE A 94 -11.21 1.25 -17.82
C ILE A 94 -10.15 0.59 -16.94
N VAL A 95 -9.04 0.15 -17.52
CA VAL A 95 -8.05 -0.72 -16.86
C VAL A 95 -7.11 0.08 -15.96
N THR A 96 -6.74 1.30 -16.35
CA THR A 96 -5.80 2.14 -15.56
C THR A 96 -6.50 3.03 -14.55
N CYS A 97 -7.75 3.45 -14.80
CA CYS A 97 -8.45 4.37 -13.93
C CYS A 97 -9.60 3.72 -13.17
N LEU A 98 -10.58 3.17 -13.87
CA LEU A 98 -11.84 2.75 -13.24
C LEU A 98 -11.68 1.48 -12.38
N CYS A 99 -11.09 0.43 -12.94
CA CYS A 99 -10.90 -0.84 -12.22
C CYS A 99 -10.06 -0.68 -10.94
N PRO A 100 -8.88 -0.03 -10.96
CA PRO A 100 -8.06 0.09 -9.77
C PRO A 100 -8.72 0.97 -8.69
N MET A 101 -9.45 2.03 -9.09
CA MET A 101 -10.19 2.87 -8.15
C MET A 101 -11.30 2.10 -7.44
N ILE A 102 -12.07 1.28 -8.17
CA ILE A 102 -13.12 0.44 -7.56
C ILE A 102 -12.49 -0.56 -6.58
N ILE A 103 -11.42 -1.24 -7.01
CA ILE A 103 -10.73 -2.23 -6.17
C ILE A 103 -10.18 -1.57 -4.90
N LEU A 104 -9.43 -0.47 -5.02
CA LEU A 104 -8.86 0.23 -3.87
C LEU A 104 -9.94 0.81 -2.94
N THR A 105 -11.06 1.29 -3.47
CA THR A 105 -12.19 1.78 -2.66
C THR A 105 -12.81 0.65 -1.85
N VAL A 106 -13.10 -0.49 -2.49
CA VAL A 106 -13.66 -1.67 -1.81
C VAL A 106 -12.69 -2.17 -0.74
N LEU A 107 -11.41 -2.35 -1.08
CA LEU A 107 -10.38 -2.78 -0.13
C LEU A 107 -10.18 -1.77 1.01
N GLY A 108 -10.22 -0.47 0.72
CA GLY A 108 -10.14 0.62 1.69
C GLY A 108 -11.29 0.58 2.72
N VAL A 109 -12.52 0.32 2.27
CA VAL A 109 -13.66 0.15 3.18
C VAL A 109 -13.52 -1.12 4.01
N LEU A 110 -13.08 -2.23 3.42
CA LEU A 110 -12.90 -3.51 4.11
C LEU A 110 -11.80 -3.44 5.18
N ILE A 111 -10.65 -2.83 4.89
CA ILE A 111 -9.58 -2.65 5.86
C ILE A 111 -10.02 -1.71 6.99
N GLY A 112 -10.76 -0.64 6.68
CA GLY A 112 -11.32 0.26 7.69
C GLY A 112 -12.28 -0.44 8.66
N ARG A 113 -13.14 -1.33 8.16
CA ARG A 113 -14.00 -2.18 9.02
C ARG A 113 -13.19 -3.13 9.88
N SER A 114 -12.14 -3.72 9.30
CA SER A 114 -11.25 -4.65 10.00
C SER A 114 -10.53 -3.97 11.18
N ILE A 115 -10.06 -2.73 11.00
CA ILE A 115 -9.44 -1.93 12.07
C ILE A 115 -10.42 -1.67 13.21
N ARG A 116 -11.66 -1.26 12.90
CA ARG A 116 -12.68 -0.99 13.93
C ARG A 116 -12.94 -2.23 14.79
N ASN A 117 -13.01 -3.41 14.18
CA ASN A 117 -13.18 -4.67 14.89
C ASN A 117 -12.00 -4.98 15.81
N ILE A 118 -10.76 -4.72 15.37
CA ILE A 118 -9.56 -4.91 16.20
C ILE A 118 -9.58 -3.98 17.42
N ILE A 119 -9.88 -2.69 17.21
CA ILE A 119 -9.94 -1.70 18.29
C ILE A 119 -11.02 -2.07 19.31
N GLN A 120 -12.22 -2.45 18.84
CA GLN A 120 -13.32 -2.86 19.73
C GLN A 120 -12.97 -4.10 20.57
N GLN A 121 -12.29 -5.09 19.98
CA GLN A 121 -11.84 -6.28 20.70
C GLN A 121 -10.74 -6.00 21.73
N GLN A 122 -9.89 -4.99 21.49
CA GLN A 122 -8.88 -4.59 22.45
C GLN A 122 -9.51 -3.92 23.68
N ILE A 123 -10.46 -3.01 23.48
CA ILE A 123 -11.15 -2.32 24.58
C ILE A 123 -11.87 -3.34 25.49
N GLY A 124 -12.52 -4.36 24.91
CA GLY A 124 -13.21 -5.39 25.69
C GLY A 124 -12.31 -6.41 26.42
N ARG A 125 -11.03 -6.54 26.06
CA ARG A 125 -10.08 -7.46 26.71
C ARG A 125 -9.29 -6.81 27.85
N VAL A 126 -9.05 -5.49 27.77
CA VAL A 126 -8.35 -4.74 28.82
C VAL A 126 -9.12 -4.75 30.15
N THR A 127 -10.45 -4.85 30.10
CA THR A 127 -11.29 -4.97 31.29
C THR A 127 -11.37 -6.39 31.89
N ALA A 128 -10.87 -7.43 31.19
CA ALA A 128 -11.18 -8.82 31.55
C ALA A 128 -10.05 -9.59 32.25
N PHE A 129 -8.79 -9.70 31.77
CA PHE A 129 -7.85 -10.63 32.42
C PHE A 129 -6.35 -10.45 32.06
N SER A 130 -5.51 -10.58 33.11
CA SER A 130 -4.11 -11.07 33.16
C SER A 130 -2.95 -10.22 32.62
N GLU A 131 -2.09 -9.79 33.55
CA GLU A 131 -0.98 -8.82 33.43
C GLU A 131 0.34 -9.35 32.82
N SER A 132 0.51 -10.66 32.61
CA SER A 132 1.85 -11.23 32.39
C SER A 132 2.14 -11.75 30.98
N ALA A 133 1.12 -12.11 30.18
CA ALA A 133 1.29 -12.56 28.78
C ALA A 133 0.90 -11.48 27.73
N THR A 134 0.30 -10.38 28.17
CA THR A 134 -0.31 -9.33 27.33
C THR A 134 0.68 -8.28 26.83
N ALA A 135 1.82 -8.09 27.51
CA ALA A 135 2.79 -7.05 27.15
C ALA A 135 3.36 -7.24 25.73
N ASN A 136 3.85 -8.43 25.39
CA ASN A 136 4.43 -8.70 24.06
C ASN A 136 3.37 -8.69 22.95
N GLN A 137 2.16 -9.19 23.23
CA GLN A 137 1.05 -9.17 22.28
C GLN A 137 0.64 -7.72 21.93
N SER A 138 0.67 -6.82 22.92
CA SER A 138 0.29 -5.41 22.72
C SER A 138 1.25 -4.66 21.79
N VAL A 139 2.56 -4.99 21.79
CA VAL A 139 3.55 -4.35 20.93
C VAL A 139 3.36 -4.77 19.47
N ILE A 140 3.17 -6.07 19.21
CA ILE A 140 2.93 -6.60 17.86
C ILE A 140 1.66 -5.96 17.26
N HIS A 141 0.58 -5.88 18.04
CA HIS A 141 -0.66 -5.25 17.58
C HIS A 141 -0.51 -3.75 17.28
N LYS A 142 0.33 -3.01 18.04
CA LYS A 142 0.61 -1.59 17.76
C LYS A 142 1.34 -1.41 16.44
N VAL A 143 2.31 -2.28 16.14
CA VAL A 143 3.05 -2.26 14.87
C VAL A 143 2.12 -2.56 13.71
N ASP A 144 1.28 -3.59 13.82
CA ASP A 144 0.30 -3.94 12.79
C ASP A 144 -0.72 -2.82 12.54
N ALA A 145 -1.20 -2.16 13.60
CA ALA A 145 -2.12 -1.03 13.49
C ALA A 145 -1.46 0.16 12.78
N GLN A 146 -0.21 0.49 13.12
CA GLN A 146 0.54 1.56 12.44
C GLN A 146 0.75 1.26 10.95
N LEU A 147 1.11 0.02 10.62
CA LEU A 147 1.30 -0.40 9.24
C LEU A 147 0.00 -0.37 8.43
N THR A 148 -1.11 -0.71 9.08
CA THR A 148 -2.44 -0.62 8.48
C THR A 148 -2.87 0.83 8.23
N ILE A 149 -2.62 1.74 9.19
CA ILE A 149 -2.88 3.18 9.04
C ILE A 149 -2.04 3.76 7.89
N MET A 150 -0.78 3.35 7.78
CA MET A 150 0.11 3.76 6.68
C MET A 150 -0.46 3.37 5.31
N ILE A 151 -0.93 2.13 5.15
CA ILE A 151 -1.57 1.65 3.91
C ILE A 151 -2.85 2.44 3.63
N LEU A 152 -3.67 2.73 4.66
CA LEU A 152 -4.87 3.53 4.50
C LEU A 152 -4.55 4.95 3.99
N MET A 153 -3.51 5.59 4.53
CA MET A 153 -3.05 6.90 4.04
C MET A 153 -2.57 6.82 2.59
N GLN A 154 -1.85 5.75 2.20
CA GLN A 154 -1.45 5.54 0.82
C GLN A 154 -2.66 5.39 -0.13
N ILE A 155 -3.72 4.68 0.30
CA ILE A 155 -4.97 4.57 -0.46
C ILE A 155 -5.61 5.95 -0.64
N VAL A 156 -5.68 6.78 0.42
CA VAL A 156 -6.25 8.13 0.33
C VAL A 156 -5.46 9.00 -0.65
N VAL A 157 -4.14 8.99 -0.57
CA VAL A 157 -3.26 9.71 -1.52
C VAL A 157 -3.47 9.21 -2.95
N ALA A 158 -3.60 7.89 -3.12
CA ALA A 158 -3.91 7.31 -4.42
C ALA A 158 -5.25 7.82 -4.96
N MET A 159 -6.32 7.79 -4.17
CA MET A 159 -7.64 8.28 -4.58
C MET A 159 -7.60 9.75 -5.01
N ILE A 160 -6.92 10.62 -4.25
CA ILE A 160 -6.79 12.05 -4.57
C ILE A 160 -5.99 12.26 -5.87
N SER A 161 -5.03 11.39 -6.17
CA SER A 161 -4.17 11.51 -7.36
C SER A 161 -4.83 10.92 -8.62
N PHE A 162 -5.50 9.78 -8.49
CA PHE A 162 -6.11 9.07 -9.62
C PHE A 162 -7.46 9.63 -10.04
N LEU A 163 -8.25 10.19 -9.11
CA LEU A 163 -9.58 10.71 -9.44
C LEU A 163 -9.53 11.89 -10.44
N PRO A 164 -8.67 12.92 -10.28
CA PRO A 164 -8.52 13.98 -11.27
C PRO A 164 -8.00 13.46 -12.61
N TYR A 165 -7.06 12.51 -12.58
CA TYR A 165 -6.52 11.88 -13.78
C TYR A 165 -7.59 11.14 -14.59
N ALA A 166 -8.40 10.33 -13.90
CA ALA A 166 -9.52 9.61 -14.50
C ALA A 166 -10.56 10.57 -15.11
N ALA A 167 -10.91 11.62 -14.37
CA ALA A 167 -11.86 12.63 -14.82
C ALA A 167 -11.35 13.37 -16.06
N GLN A 168 -10.08 13.76 -16.07
CA GLN A 168 -9.45 14.42 -17.22
C GLN A 168 -9.39 13.52 -18.45
N LEU A 169 -9.04 12.25 -18.27
CA LEU A 169 -8.98 11.28 -19.36
C LEU A 169 -10.38 11.04 -19.97
N LEU A 170 -11.41 10.91 -19.13
CA LEU A 170 -12.78 10.76 -19.59
C LEU A 170 -13.27 12.02 -20.31
N TYR A 171 -12.99 13.20 -19.75
CA TYR A 171 -13.31 14.49 -20.37
C TYR A 171 -12.64 14.64 -21.75
N SER A 172 -11.34 14.31 -21.85
CA SER A 172 -10.59 14.37 -23.10
C SER A 172 -11.19 13.44 -24.16
N ASN A 173 -11.61 12.23 -23.77
CA ASN A 173 -12.24 11.27 -24.68
C ASN A 173 -13.61 11.73 -25.19
N ILE A 174 -14.46 12.25 -24.31
CA ILE A 174 -15.81 12.71 -24.68
C ILE A 174 -15.74 13.93 -25.60
N THR A 175 -14.78 14.83 -25.34
CA THR A 175 -14.66 16.11 -26.05
C THR A 175 -13.70 16.07 -27.23
N ASN A 176 -13.23 14.89 -27.63
CA ASN A 176 -12.24 14.74 -28.70
C ASN A 176 -12.76 15.23 -30.06
N ASP A 177 -14.03 14.95 -30.37
CA ASP A 177 -14.65 15.32 -31.65
C ASP A 177 -15.26 16.74 -31.65
N TRP A 178 -15.11 17.49 -30.56
CA TRP A 178 -15.73 18.81 -30.42
C TRP A 178 -14.79 19.89 -30.98
N SER A 179 -15.33 20.81 -31.78
CA SER A 179 -14.56 21.97 -32.24
C SER A 179 -14.25 22.91 -31.07
N LYS A 180 -12.97 23.01 -30.68
CA LYS A 180 -12.52 23.84 -29.55
C LYS A 180 -11.72 25.06 -30.03
N SER A 181 -11.90 26.18 -29.33
CA SER A 181 -11.04 27.36 -29.51
C SER A 181 -9.59 27.02 -29.13
N PRO A 182 -8.56 27.56 -29.84
CA PRO A 182 -7.16 27.35 -29.50
C PRO A 182 -6.81 27.69 -28.05
N LEU A 183 -7.45 28.74 -27.50
CA LEU A 183 -7.25 29.16 -26.10
C LEU A 183 -7.75 28.08 -25.12
N ARG A 184 -8.86 27.41 -25.43
CA ARG A 184 -9.41 26.34 -24.60
C ARG A 184 -8.50 25.11 -24.62
N VAL A 185 -7.97 24.76 -25.79
CA VAL A 185 -7.02 23.64 -25.95
C VAL A 185 -5.75 23.91 -25.13
N ALA A 186 -5.23 25.14 -25.14
CA ALA A 186 -4.07 25.51 -24.33
C ALA A 186 -4.32 25.31 -22.82
N TRP A 187 -5.47 25.75 -22.31
CA TRP A 187 -5.85 25.52 -20.91
C TRP A 187 -6.00 24.04 -20.57
N GLU A 188 -6.63 23.26 -21.45
CA GLU A 188 -6.79 21.81 -21.28
C GLU A 188 -5.43 21.10 -21.17
N HIS A 189 -4.42 21.52 -21.95
CA HIS A 189 -3.05 21.00 -21.83
C HIS A 189 -2.40 21.35 -20.50
N VAL A 190 -2.52 22.61 -20.04
CA VAL A 190 -1.96 23.04 -18.74
C VAL A 190 -2.58 22.26 -17.59
N ILE A 191 -3.91 22.07 -17.61
CA ILE A 191 -4.63 21.28 -16.60
C ILE A 191 -4.18 19.82 -16.64
N SER A 192 -4.10 19.23 -17.83
CA SER A 192 -3.66 17.85 -18.01
C SER A 192 -2.25 17.64 -17.45
N GLU A 193 -1.33 18.56 -17.71
CA GLU A 193 0.04 18.44 -17.22
C GLU A 193 0.13 18.65 -15.71
N THR A 194 -0.68 19.54 -15.16
CA THR A 194 -0.79 19.73 -13.71
C THR A 194 -1.29 18.45 -13.02
N ILE A 195 -2.28 17.78 -13.62
CA ILE A 195 -2.81 16.51 -13.11
C ILE A 195 -1.78 15.38 -13.27
N ASN A 196 -1.02 15.36 -14.37
CA ASN A 196 0.10 14.43 -14.53
C ASN A 196 1.16 14.64 -13.45
N LEU A 197 1.53 15.89 -13.15
CA LEU A 197 2.46 16.21 -12.06
C LEU A 197 1.94 15.74 -10.70
N LEU A 198 0.64 15.93 -10.44
CA LEU A 198 -0.03 15.41 -9.24
C LEU A 198 0.06 13.88 -9.17
N SER A 199 -0.09 13.18 -10.30
CA SER A 199 0.06 11.71 -10.34
C SER A 199 1.47 11.25 -9.96
N TYR A 200 2.51 12.05 -10.25
CA TYR A 200 3.88 11.71 -9.85
C TYR A 200 4.10 11.79 -8.33
N LEU A 201 3.28 12.55 -7.60
CA LEU A 201 3.32 12.54 -6.13
C LEU A 201 2.99 11.16 -5.57
N LEU A 202 2.22 10.32 -6.28
CA LEU A 202 1.97 8.94 -5.88
C LEU A 202 3.26 8.12 -5.71
N PHE A 203 4.30 8.40 -6.49
CA PHE A 203 5.55 7.64 -6.43
C PHE A 203 6.47 8.11 -5.30
N SER A 204 6.41 9.39 -4.93
CA SER A 204 7.24 9.96 -3.86
C SER A 204 6.56 9.92 -2.49
N CYS A 205 5.23 10.05 -2.44
CA CYS A 205 4.44 10.06 -1.22
C CYS A 205 4.63 8.84 -0.31
N PRO A 206 4.71 7.58 -0.80
CA PRO A 206 4.89 6.42 0.06
C PRO A 206 6.08 6.54 1.00
N PHE A 207 7.19 7.13 0.52
CA PHE A 207 8.38 7.41 1.34
C PHE A 207 8.11 8.44 2.43
N TYR A 208 7.40 9.53 2.11
CA TYR A 208 7.04 10.54 3.11
C TYR A 208 5.99 10.02 4.11
N VAL A 209 5.02 9.25 3.63
CA VAL A 209 3.98 8.63 4.46
C VAL A 209 4.59 7.61 5.42
N THR A 210 5.53 6.77 4.98
CA THR A 210 6.24 5.83 5.85
C THR A 210 7.10 6.58 6.88
N MET A 211 7.79 7.63 6.44
CA MET A 211 8.59 8.48 7.32
C MET A 211 7.71 9.17 8.37
N VAL A 212 6.52 9.67 8.03
CA VAL A 212 5.61 10.32 8.98
C VAL A 212 4.95 9.33 9.93
N SER A 213 4.52 8.18 9.41
CA SER A 213 3.64 7.26 10.13
C SER A 213 4.37 6.30 11.07
N PHE A 214 5.63 5.92 10.79
CA PHE A 214 6.34 4.91 11.57
C PHE A 214 7.56 5.49 12.30
N SER A 215 7.41 5.74 13.61
CA SER A 215 8.51 6.18 14.48
C SER A 215 9.65 5.14 14.54
N GLY A 216 9.32 3.85 14.42
CA GLY A 216 10.30 2.77 14.29
C GLY A 216 11.15 2.88 13.02
N PHE A 217 10.55 3.28 11.88
CA PHE A 217 11.28 3.52 10.64
C PHE A 217 12.28 4.66 10.82
N ARG A 218 11.86 5.77 11.41
CA ARG A 218 12.74 6.93 11.68
C ARG A 218 13.95 6.52 12.51
N GLN A 219 13.72 5.70 13.55
CA GLN A 219 14.80 5.25 14.42
C GLN A 219 15.77 4.32 13.71
N GLN A 220 15.28 3.40 12.86
CA GLN A 220 16.12 2.54 12.03
C GLN A 220 16.89 3.34 10.97
N LEU A 221 16.24 4.30 10.31
CA LEU A 221 16.86 5.17 9.30
C LEU A 221 17.96 6.04 9.91
N LEU A 222 17.71 6.65 11.08
CA LEU A 222 18.72 7.41 11.80
C LEU A 222 19.89 6.53 12.28
N CYS A 223 19.61 5.27 12.62
CA CYS A 223 20.64 4.30 12.98
C CYS A 223 21.48 3.89 11.75
N SER A 224 20.85 3.64 10.60
CA SER A 224 21.56 3.30 9.34
C SER A 224 22.37 4.47 8.79
N LEU A 225 21.94 5.70 9.05
CA LEU A 225 22.69 6.93 8.74
C LEU A 225 23.81 7.23 9.75
N GLY A 226 24.01 6.38 10.75
CA GLY A 226 25.06 6.54 11.77
C GLY A 226 24.82 7.68 12.76
N LEU A 227 23.68 8.37 12.70
CA LEU A 227 23.33 9.50 13.56
C LEU A 227 22.88 9.08 14.96
N LYS A 228 22.58 7.80 15.15
CA LYS A 228 22.22 7.22 16.45
C LYS A 228 22.96 5.91 16.66
N LYS A 229 23.71 5.78 17.76
CA LYS A 229 24.29 4.49 18.18
C LYS A 229 23.15 3.53 18.47
N GLN A 230 23.20 2.35 17.85
CA GLN A 230 22.23 1.28 18.05
C GLN A 230 22.15 1.00 19.56
N GLN A 231 21.03 1.34 20.17
CA GLN A 231 20.75 0.92 21.53
C GLN A 231 20.47 -0.58 21.41
N THR A 232 21.51 -1.39 21.57
CA THR A 232 21.40 -2.82 21.80
C THR A 232 20.44 -2.99 22.96
N VAL A 233 19.18 -3.28 22.66
CA VAL A 233 18.24 -3.81 23.62
C VAL A 233 18.84 -5.14 24.03
N ASN A 234 19.55 -5.15 25.15
CA ASN A 234 20.18 -6.34 25.70
C ASN A 234 19.07 -7.37 25.95
N PRO A 235 19.00 -8.49 25.20
CA PRO A 235 18.00 -9.53 25.45
C PRO A 235 18.23 -10.24 26.80
N SER A 236 19.38 -10.01 27.45
CA SER A 236 19.75 -10.54 28.75
C SER A 236 18.90 -10.00 29.91
N ASN A 237 18.38 -8.77 29.84
CA ASN A 237 17.61 -8.18 30.95
C ASN A 237 16.15 -8.69 31.01
N THR A 238 15.65 -9.28 29.92
CA THR A 238 14.30 -9.88 29.89
C THR A 238 14.29 -11.29 30.48
N LEU A 239 15.41 -12.01 30.43
CA LEU A 239 15.53 -13.35 31.01
C LEU A 239 15.73 -13.28 32.53
N GLU A 240 16.51 -12.32 33.05
CA GLU A 240 16.75 -12.16 34.50
C GLU A 240 15.50 -11.75 35.29
N THR A 241 14.60 -10.97 34.67
CA THR A 241 13.33 -10.59 35.32
C THR A 241 12.32 -11.75 35.34
N ALA A 242 12.44 -12.71 34.40
CA ALA A 242 11.60 -13.91 34.36
C ALA A 242 12.09 -15.00 35.34
N THR A 243 13.40 -15.20 35.47
CA THR A 243 13.98 -16.14 36.45
C THR A 243 13.88 -15.62 37.89
N GLY A 244 14.03 -14.30 38.12
CA GLY A 244 13.84 -13.70 39.44
C GLY A 244 12.41 -13.80 40.00
N ARG A 245 11.38 -13.85 39.14
CA ARG A 245 9.99 -14.07 39.56
C ARG A 245 9.66 -15.54 39.85
N LEU A 246 10.30 -16.51 39.17
CA LEU A 246 10.13 -17.93 39.48
C LEU A 246 10.81 -18.34 40.78
N ALA A 247 11.96 -17.73 41.12
CA ALA A 247 12.63 -17.97 42.40
C ALA A 247 11.81 -17.47 43.61
N LYS A 248 10.94 -16.47 43.44
CA LYS A 248 10.10 -15.91 44.51
C LYS A 248 8.78 -16.65 44.74
N ILE A 249 8.35 -17.50 43.80
CA ILE A 249 7.14 -18.32 43.95
C ILE A 249 7.46 -19.63 44.69
N ASN A 250 8.69 -20.15 44.55
CA ASN A 250 9.06 -21.44 45.12
C ASN A 250 9.40 -21.40 46.64
N THR A 251 9.53 -20.22 47.25
CA THR A 251 9.79 -20.08 48.69
C THR A 251 8.54 -19.97 49.56
N ASN A 252 7.35 -19.88 48.98
CA ASN A 252 6.09 -19.74 49.74
C ASN A 252 5.24 -21.04 49.79
N ALA A 253 5.74 -22.16 49.27
CA ALA A 253 4.98 -23.42 49.22
C ALA A 253 5.36 -24.44 50.30
N HIS A 254 6.19 -24.08 51.29
CA HIS A 254 6.66 -25.03 52.32
C HIS A 254 6.42 -24.53 53.75
N SER A 255 5.17 -24.17 54.08
CA SER A 255 4.71 -24.19 55.48
C SER A 255 3.20 -24.34 55.50
N THR A 256 2.70 -25.55 55.78
CA THR A 256 1.44 -25.85 56.51
C THR A 256 1.09 -27.33 56.32
N VAL A 257 1.62 -28.18 57.20
CA VAL A 257 0.95 -29.42 57.60
C VAL A 257 0.80 -29.33 59.12
N PRO A 258 -0.42 -29.15 59.66
CA PRO A 258 -0.69 -29.35 61.07
C PRO A 258 -0.97 -30.83 61.36
N ASN A 259 -0.60 -31.21 62.58
CA ASN A 259 -0.67 -32.53 63.21
C ASN A 259 -2.08 -33.15 63.21
#